data_AF-A0A8T4E7X4-F1
#
_entry.id   AF-A0A8T4E7X4-F1
#
_cell.length_a   1.000
_cell.length_b   1.000
_cell.length_c   1.000
_cell.angle_alpha   90.00
_cell.angle_beta   90.00
_cell.angle_gamma   90.00
#
_symmetry.space_group_name_H-M   'P 1'
#
loop_
_entity.id
_entity.type
_entity.pdbx_description
1 polymer ?
#
loop_
_entity_poly.entity_id
_entity_poly.type
_entity_poly.pdbx_seq_one_letter_code
_entity_poly.pdbx_strand_id
1 'polypeptide(L)'
;MINRLVELADELAQKRKQDPELLNRMEIASQGQSPGFLLISPINRSSQDLQLFGMLTGDAFHGTRVPRMPILTPELSPVLFKGPASYNRVFPKKRGVILTFEHDESDEVVKDSLENLTLHPDLKGVPISAFHVDYETGRARIVVHGKGRSYENESWLLRRLKCPESVDTNTLVLICSDSRVQPPVTPEGLPMAIQTLGGYLPRFSGVNDETHQLSTFFKGWLTEESDKHILIIAHGNFKDEGPSCGAATASLNPDEVPNPILRPIIMELQQAALPYESRKPEIPEDRVKSLSLAIKENLLSYRSVQVYHEIHPEGFIDILLMDTVSNVLSTAEI
;
A
#
# COMPACT_ATOMS: atom_id res chain seq x y z
N MET A 1 -16.14 14.82 -5.93
CA MET A 1 -15.03 14.36 -5.07
C MET A 1 -13.66 14.55 -5.72
N ILE A 2 -13.40 13.99 -6.91
CA ILE A 2 -12.08 14.01 -7.57
C ILE A 2 -11.46 15.41 -7.71
N ASN A 3 -12.20 16.39 -8.24
CA ASN A 3 -11.66 17.75 -8.41
C ASN A 3 -11.14 18.33 -7.08
N ARG A 4 -11.85 18.07 -5.98
CA ARG A 4 -11.44 18.53 -4.65
C ARG A 4 -10.20 17.78 -4.14
N LEU A 5 -10.05 16.49 -4.45
CA LEU A 5 -8.84 15.73 -4.13
C LEU A 5 -7.62 16.27 -4.88
N VAL A 6 -7.77 16.58 -6.16
CA VAL A 6 -6.71 17.18 -6.98
C VAL A 6 -6.30 18.54 -6.42
N GLU A 7 -7.27 19.41 -6.12
CA GLU A 7 -7.02 20.71 -5.48
C GLU A 7 -6.29 20.56 -4.14
N LEU A 8 -6.73 19.66 -3.27
CA LEU A 8 -6.09 19.39 -1.97
C LEU A 8 -4.65 18.87 -2.16
N ALA A 9 -4.42 17.99 -3.13
CA ALA A 9 -3.09 17.49 -3.44
C ALA A 9 -2.16 18.61 -3.93
N ASP A 10 -2.66 19.52 -4.77
CA ASP A 10 -1.91 20.70 -5.22
C ASP A 10 -1.62 21.67 -4.06
N GLU A 11 -2.62 21.98 -3.23
CA GLU A 11 -2.45 22.81 -2.02
C GLU A 11 -1.38 22.22 -1.09
N LEU A 12 -1.44 20.91 -0.84
CA LEU A 12 -0.45 20.19 -0.03
C LEU A 12 0.93 20.19 -0.70
N ALA A 13 1.02 19.97 -2.01
CA ALA A 13 2.27 20.02 -2.74
C ALA A 13 2.92 21.41 -2.66
N GLN A 14 2.15 22.49 -2.74
CA GLN A 14 2.66 23.86 -2.56
C GLN A 14 3.16 24.11 -1.13
N LYS A 15 2.45 23.62 -0.11
CA LYS A 15 2.93 23.67 1.28
C LYS A 15 4.23 22.88 1.45
N ARG A 16 4.34 21.70 0.82
CA ARG A 16 5.55 20.87 0.83
C ARG A 16 6.75 21.57 0.19
N LYS A 17 6.55 22.34 -0.89
CA LYS A 17 7.61 23.17 -1.52
C LYS A 17 8.15 24.27 -0.60
N GLN A 18 7.46 24.59 0.50
CA GLN A 18 7.92 25.56 1.49
C GLN A 18 8.72 24.91 2.64
N ASP A 19 8.84 23.58 2.68
CA ASP A 19 9.61 22.81 3.66
C ASP A 19 10.96 22.35 3.07
N PRO A 20 12.10 23.01 3.42
CA PRO A 20 13.41 22.66 2.87
C PRO A 20 13.90 21.26 3.26
N GLU A 21 13.49 20.75 4.43
CA GLU A 21 13.88 19.42 4.89
C GLU A 21 13.12 18.35 4.10
N LEU A 22 11.86 18.60 3.76
CA LEU A 22 11.10 17.76 2.86
C LEU A 22 11.64 17.82 1.42
N LEU A 23 11.99 18.99 0.91
CA LEU A 23 12.59 19.14 -0.42
C LEU A 23 13.91 18.34 -0.55
N ASN A 24 14.79 18.44 0.44
CA ASN A 24 16.02 17.64 0.47
C ASN A 24 15.73 16.13 0.50
N ARG A 25 14.72 15.70 1.26
CA ARG A 25 14.28 14.29 1.26
C ARG A 25 13.67 13.86 -0.07
N MET A 26 12.90 14.73 -0.72
CA MET A 26 12.35 14.52 -2.05
C MET A 26 13.46 14.40 -3.10
N GLU A 27 14.53 15.19 -2.98
CA GLU A 27 15.73 15.08 -3.81
C GLU A 27 16.50 13.77 -3.57
N ILE A 28 16.63 13.32 -2.32
CA ILE A 28 17.21 12.01 -2.01
C ILE A 28 16.30 10.88 -2.54
N ALA A 29 14.98 11.01 -2.37
CA ALA A 29 13.99 10.04 -2.82
C ALA A 29 13.91 9.95 -4.36
N SER A 30 14.22 11.03 -5.07
CA SER A 30 14.29 11.03 -6.54
C SER A 30 15.47 10.19 -7.05
N GLN A 31 16.55 10.07 -6.25
CA GLN A 31 17.73 9.27 -6.57
C GLN A 31 17.56 7.78 -6.23
N GLY A 32 16.52 7.40 -5.48
CA GLY A 32 16.23 6.00 -5.16
C GLY A 32 15.45 5.82 -3.86
N GLN A 33 15.12 4.57 -3.55
CA GLN A 33 14.45 4.19 -2.30
C GLN A 33 15.45 3.56 -1.33
N SER A 34 15.34 3.90 -0.06
CA SER A 34 16.11 3.25 1.02
C SER A 34 15.32 3.20 2.33
N PRO A 35 14.07 2.69 2.29
CA PRO A 35 13.25 2.59 3.49
C PRO A 35 13.96 1.75 4.54
N GLY A 36 13.87 2.20 5.79
CA GLY A 36 14.42 1.47 6.92
C GLY A 36 13.51 0.35 7.39
N PHE A 37 12.20 0.46 7.13
CA PHE A 37 11.20 -0.46 7.63
C PHE A 37 10.34 -1.05 6.51
N LEU A 38 9.85 -2.27 6.73
CA LEU A 38 8.65 -2.79 6.09
C LEU A 38 7.49 -2.59 7.07
N LEU A 39 6.51 -1.76 6.73
CA LEU A 39 5.33 -1.51 7.55
C LEU A 39 4.15 -2.31 6.97
N ILE A 40 3.59 -3.22 7.76
CA ILE A 40 2.44 -4.04 7.37
C ILE A 40 1.24 -3.62 8.21
N SER A 41 0.24 -3.07 7.55
CA SER A 41 -0.88 -2.38 8.19
C SER A 41 -2.23 -2.94 7.74
N PRO A 42 -3.27 -2.87 8.58
CA PRO A 42 -4.61 -3.25 8.15
C PRO A 42 -5.17 -2.22 7.17
N ILE A 43 -5.96 -2.67 6.20
CA ILE A 43 -6.54 -1.82 5.13
C ILE A 43 -7.20 -0.55 5.70
N ASN A 44 -7.95 -0.70 6.79
CA ASN A 44 -8.70 0.39 7.41
C ASN A 44 -7.86 1.41 8.18
N ARG A 45 -6.54 1.19 8.34
CA ARG A 45 -5.65 2.10 9.10
C ARG A 45 -4.32 2.40 8.41
N SER A 46 -4.03 1.79 7.24
CA SER A 46 -2.71 1.86 6.59
C SER A 46 -2.18 3.29 6.38
N SER A 47 -3.06 4.24 6.02
CA SER A 47 -2.68 5.64 5.82
C SER A 47 -2.31 6.38 7.13
N GLN A 48 -2.76 5.88 8.29
CA GLN A 48 -2.51 6.49 9.60
C GLN A 48 -1.15 6.10 10.19
N ASP A 49 -0.60 4.93 9.85
CA ASP A 49 0.55 4.35 10.57
C ASP A 49 1.86 5.15 10.42
N LEU A 50 2.08 5.82 9.28
CA LEU A 50 3.22 6.74 9.15
C LEU A 50 3.09 7.92 10.12
N GLN A 51 1.91 8.54 10.19
CA GLN A 51 1.65 9.63 11.13
C GLN A 51 1.77 9.16 12.57
N LEU A 52 1.18 8.00 12.88
CA LEU A 52 1.19 7.39 14.21
C LEU A 52 2.62 7.26 14.74
N PHE A 53 3.54 6.67 13.97
CA PHE A 53 4.92 6.47 14.40
C PHE A 53 5.83 7.67 14.15
N GLY A 54 5.29 8.80 13.72
CA GLY A 54 6.06 9.99 13.34
C GLY A 54 7.09 9.69 12.26
N MET A 55 6.79 8.74 11.39
CA MET A 55 7.60 8.37 10.23
C MET A 55 7.24 9.26 9.04
N LEU A 56 8.20 9.43 8.16
CA LEU A 56 8.11 10.33 7.03
C LEU A 56 8.05 9.54 5.72
N THR A 57 7.63 10.20 4.65
CA THR A 57 7.78 9.68 3.29
C THR A 57 9.22 9.23 3.05
N GLY A 58 9.39 8.00 2.58
CA GLY A 58 10.68 7.35 2.35
C GLY A 58 11.15 6.44 3.49
N ASP A 59 10.55 6.51 4.69
CA ASP A 59 11.03 5.73 5.85
C ASP A 59 10.59 4.27 5.82
N ALA A 60 9.42 3.98 5.25
CA ALA A 60 8.84 2.64 5.22
C ALA A 60 8.35 2.25 3.83
N PHE A 61 8.60 1.00 3.46
CA PHE A 61 7.91 0.31 2.37
C PHE A 61 6.68 -0.39 2.95
N HIS A 62 5.59 -0.47 2.19
CA HIS A 62 4.31 -0.92 2.74
C HIS A 62 3.91 -2.33 2.29
N GLY A 63 3.42 -3.14 3.21
CA GLY A 63 2.59 -4.31 2.93
C GLY A 63 1.19 -4.10 3.53
N THR A 64 0.24 -4.92 3.10
CA THR A 64 -1.15 -4.81 3.53
C THR A 64 -1.60 -6.10 4.20
N ARG A 65 -2.46 -5.99 5.21
CA ARG A 65 -3.24 -7.12 5.73
C ARG A 65 -4.72 -6.75 5.80
N VAL A 66 -5.58 -7.76 5.81
CA VAL A 66 -7.01 -7.53 6.02
C VAL A 66 -7.30 -7.31 7.52
N PRO A 67 -8.09 -6.30 7.90
CA PRO A 67 -8.38 -6.01 9.32
C PRO A 67 -9.03 -7.20 10.01
N ARG A 68 -8.64 -7.47 11.27
CA ARG A 68 -9.15 -8.59 12.10
C ARG A 68 -8.95 -9.99 11.49
N MET A 69 -8.12 -10.09 10.47
CA MET A 69 -7.73 -11.36 9.85
C MET A 69 -6.22 -11.53 9.95
N PRO A 70 -5.74 -12.78 10.09
CA PRO A 70 -4.32 -13.02 10.15
C PRO A 70 -3.66 -12.78 8.79
N ILE A 71 -2.41 -12.30 8.81
CA ILE A 71 -1.54 -12.40 7.63
C ILE A 71 -1.44 -13.88 7.27
N LEU A 72 -1.78 -14.23 6.03
CA LEU A 72 -1.66 -15.61 5.54
C LEU A 72 -0.19 -15.98 5.31
N THR A 73 0.07 -17.28 5.13
CA THR A 73 1.41 -17.72 4.71
C THR A 73 1.82 -17.04 3.39
N PRO A 74 3.12 -16.86 3.11
CA PRO A 74 3.58 -16.20 1.88
C PRO A 74 2.95 -16.76 0.60
N GLU A 75 2.72 -18.06 0.53
CA GLU A 75 2.12 -18.75 -0.62
C GLU A 75 0.65 -18.38 -0.83
N LEU A 76 -0.07 -18.05 0.24
CA LEU A 76 -1.49 -17.70 0.22
C LEU A 76 -1.71 -16.17 0.19
N SER A 77 -0.66 -15.37 0.37
CA SER A 77 -0.72 -13.91 0.21
C SER A 77 0.44 -13.38 -0.65
N PRO A 78 0.47 -13.72 -1.95
CA PRO A 78 1.50 -13.25 -2.87
C PRO A 78 1.52 -11.72 -3.01
N VAL A 79 0.37 -11.07 -3.13
CA VAL A 79 0.28 -9.64 -3.50
C VAL A 79 0.26 -8.72 -2.28
N LEU A 80 -0.55 -9.02 -1.25
CA LEU A 80 -0.70 -8.13 -0.10
C LEU A 80 0.55 -8.13 0.80
N PHE A 81 1.23 -9.28 0.92
CA PHE A 81 2.33 -9.45 1.85
C PHE A 81 3.65 -9.90 1.20
N LYS A 82 3.69 -11.07 0.54
CA LYS A 82 4.94 -11.69 0.07
C LYS A 82 5.71 -10.82 -0.93
N GLY A 83 5.01 -10.22 -1.89
CA GLY A 83 5.61 -9.33 -2.89
C GLY A 83 6.32 -8.14 -2.24
N PRO A 84 5.60 -7.31 -1.46
CA PRO A 84 6.22 -6.23 -0.72
C PRO A 84 7.37 -6.68 0.19
N ALA A 85 7.22 -7.79 0.92
CA ALA A 85 8.26 -8.33 1.78
C ALA A 85 9.53 -8.75 1.00
N SER A 86 9.39 -9.25 -0.23
CA SER A 86 10.52 -9.67 -1.07
C SER A 86 11.39 -8.51 -1.53
N TYR A 87 10.86 -7.29 -1.61
CA TYR A 87 11.64 -6.08 -1.91
C TYR A 87 12.59 -5.71 -0.77
N ASN A 88 12.32 -6.14 0.47
CA ASN A 88 13.20 -5.87 1.60
C ASN A 88 14.63 -6.40 1.37
N ARG A 89 14.82 -7.41 0.51
CA ARG A 89 16.15 -7.93 0.18
C ARG A 89 17.06 -6.90 -0.48
N VAL A 90 16.50 -6.00 -1.30
CA VAL A 90 17.28 -5.04 -2.11
C VAL A 90 17.56 -3.72 -1.39
N PHE A 91 16.87 -3.43 -0.27
CA PHE A 91 17.10 -2.18 0.45
C PHE A 91 18.42 -2.17 1.21
N PRO A 92 19.18 -1.06 1.17
CA PRO A 92 20.47 -0.95 1.87
C PRO A 92 20.30 -0.83 3.38
N LYS A 93 19.13 -0.35 3.85
CA LYS A 93 18.76 -0.27 5.27
C LYS A 93 17.67 -1.29 5.57
N LYS A 94 17.81 -2.04 6.66
CA LYS A 94 16.86 -3.08 7.11
C LYS A 94 16.70 -3.03 8.63
N ARG A 95 16.05 -1.99 9.14
CA ARG A 95 15.86 -1.79 10.58
C ARG A 95 14.89 -2.82 11.15
N GLY A 96 13.78 -3.09 10.47
CA GLY A 96 12.82 -4.08 10.94
C GLY A 96 11.52 -4.12 10.14
N VAL A 97 10.66 -5.06 10.52
CA VAL A 97 9.26 -5.12 10.13
C VAL A 97 8.42 -4.51 11.25
N ILE A 98 7.50 -3.63 10.91
CA ILE A 98 6.50 -3.08 11.82
C ILE A 98 5.16 -3.71 11.46
N LEU A 99 4.47 -4.26 12.45
CA LEU A 99 3.16 -4.88 12.28
C LEU A 99 2.17 -4.24 13.25
N THR A 100 1.08 -3.69 12.73
CA THR A 100 0.06 -3.03 13.55
C THR A 100 -1.23 -3.84 13.59
N PHE A 101 -1.83 -3.88 14.78
CA PHE A 101 -3.13 -4.48 15.09
C PHE A 101 -4.02 -3.45 15.76
N GLU A 102 -5.31 -3.43 15.46
CA GLU A 102 -6.23 -2.63 16.28
C GLU A 102 -6.21 -3.13 17.73
N HIS A 103 -6.48 -2.23 18.66
CA HIS A 103 -6.38 -2.50 20.11
C HIS A 103 -7.29 -3.63 20.59
N ASP A 104 -8.35 -3.95 19.84
CA ASP A 104 -9.35 -4.97 20.13
C ASP A 104 -9.23 -6.22 19.23
N GLU A 105 -8.18 -6.33 18.40
CA GLU A 105 -7.91 -7.56 17.65
C GLU A 105 -7.49 -8.70 18.59
N SER A 106 -8.01 -9.89 18.32
CA SER A 106 -7.78 -11.09 19.13
C SER A 106 -6.33 -11.55 19.11
N ASP A 107 -5.87 -12.13 20.22
CA ASP A 107 -4.53 -12.71 20.33
C ASP A 107 -4.29 -13.85 19.31
N GLU A 108 -5.32 -14.59 18.88
CA GLU A 108 -5.17 -15.60 17.82
C GLU A 108 -4.73 -14.99 16.48
N VAL A 109 -5.41 -13.94 16.03
CA VAL A 109 -5.06 -13.20 14.80
C VAL A 109 -3.62 -12.67 14.86
N VAL A 110 -3.21 -12.14 16.00
CA VAL A 110 -1.86 -11.62 16.23
C VAL A 110 -0.83 -12.74 16.16
N LYS A 111 -1.07 -13.85 16.86
CA LYS A 111 -0.19 -15.01 16.90
C LYS A 111 -0.01 -15.62 15.51
N ASP A 112 -1.10 -15.89 14.81
CA ASP A 112 -1.09 -16.52 13.49
C ASP A 112 -0.38 -15.62 12.46
N SER A 113 -0.63 -14.30 12.51
CA SER A 113 0.08 -13.33 11.67
C SER A 113 1.58 -13.36 11.90
N LEU A 114 2.03 -13.39 13.16
CA LEU A 114 3.45 -13.42 13.51
C LEU A 114 4.11 -14.75 13.13
N GLU A 115 3.38 -15.86 13.24
CA GLU A 115 3.86 -17.18 12.80
C GLU A 115 4.05 -17.20 11.28
N ASN A 116 3.04 -16.78 10.52
CA ASN A 116 3.06 -16.75 9.07
C ASN A 116 4.09 -15.76 8.50
N LEU A 117 4.24 -14.59 9.13
CA LEU A 117 5.25 -13.59 8.76
C LEU A 117 6.67 -14.19 8.75
N THR A 118 6.98 -15.03 9.75
CA THR A 118 8.32 -15.63 9.92
C THR A 118 8.64 -16.72 8.90
N LEU A 119 7.64 -17.18 8.14
CA LEU A 119 7.85 -18.13 7.05
C LEU A 119 8.44 -17.47 5.80
N HIS A 120 8.40 -16.13 5.70
CA HIS A 120 8.95 -15.43 4.54
C HIS A 120 10.49 -15.43 4.56
N PRO A 121 11.17 -16.06 3.58
CA PRO A 121 12.62 -16.25 3.63
C PRO A 121 13.42 -14.95 3.54
N ASP A 122 12.94 -13.94 2.79
CA ASP A 122 13.63 -12.63 2.71
C ASP A 122 13.46 -11.75 3.98
N LEU A 123 12.65 -12.20 4.96
CA LEU A 123 12.54 -11.56 6.27
C LEU A 123 13.36 -12.27 7.35
N LYS A 124 14.09 -13.33 7.01
CA LYS A 124 14.89 -14.10 7.97
C LYS A 124 15.92 -13.21 8.68
N GLY A 125 15.84 -13.16 10.00
CA GLY A 125 16.75 -12.38 10.84
C GLY A 125 16.45 -10.89 10.91
N VAL A 126 15.41 -10.41 10.22
CA VAL A 126 14.94 -9.03 10.31
C VAL A 126 14.13 -8.86 11.60
N PRO A 127 14.42 -7.87 12.46
CA PRO A 127 13.66 -7.67 13.68
C PRO A 127 12.19 -7.35 13.40
N ILE A 128 11.27 -7.92 14.17
CA ILE A 128 9.83 -7.65 14.08
C ILE A 128 9.41 -6.84 15.31
N SER A 129 8.71 -5.73 15.09
CA SER A 129 8.08 -4.89 16.10
C SER A 129 6.58 -4.91 15.88
N ALA A 130 5.83 -5.60 16.74
CA ALA A 130 4.38 -5.70 16.64
C ALA A 130 3.67 -4.86 17.71
N PHE A 131 2.60 -4.19 17.34
CA PHE A 131 1.87 -3.26 18.21
C PHE A 131 0.36 -3.47 18.14
N HIS A 132 -0.31 -3.45 19.30
CA HIS A 132 -1.71 -3.08 19.39
C HIS A 132 -1.83 -1.57 19.41
N VAL A 133 -2.72 -1.02 18.60
CA VAL A 133 -2.86 0.41 18.38
C VAL A 133 -4.31 0.82 18.63
N ASP A 134 -4.46 1.81 19.50
CA ASP A 134 -5.67 2.60 19.64
C ASP A 134 -5.46 3.89 18.84
N TYR A 135 -5.98 3.89 17.62
CA TYR A 135 -5.85 5.00 16.68
C TYR A 135 -6.60 6.25 17.14
N GLU A 136 -7.65 6.10 17.95
CA GLU A 136 -8.47 7.21 18.46
C GLU A 136 -7.72 7.99 19.54
N THR A 137 -6.88 7.30 20.32
CA THR A 137 -6.06 7.94 21.36
C THR A 137 -4.59 8.12 20.98
N GLY A 138 -4.18 7.64 19.80
CA GLY A 138 -2.80 7.67 19.33
C GLY A 138 -1.84 6.82 20.16
N ARG A 139 -2.35 5.78 20.84
CA ARG A 139 -1.57 4.94 21.74
C ARG A 139 -1.21 3.63 21.06
N ALA A 140 0.03 3.18 21.27
CA ALA A 140 0.47 1.86 20.84
C ALA A 140 1.08 1.09 22.02
N ARG A 141 0.77 -0.21 22.10
CA ARG A 141 1.30 -1.16 23.08
C ARG A 141 2.03 -2.27 22.35
N ILE A 142 3.26 -2.56 22.78
CA ILE A 142 4.04 -3.66 22.21
C ILE A 142 3.32 -5.00 22.44
N VAL A 143 3.24 -5.80 21.39
CA VAL A 143 2.93 -7.22 21.45
C VAL A 143 4.21 -7.96 21.78
N VAL A 144 4.24 -8.66 22.92
CA VAL A 144 5.41 -9.44 23.32
C VAL A 144 5.39 -10.78 22.59
N HIS A 145 6.43 -11.05 21.79
CA HIS A 145 6.60 -12.31 21.06
C HIS A 145 8.05 -12.79 21.03
N GLY A 146 8.26 -14.06 20.70
CA GLY A 146 9.58 -14.71 20.61
C GLY A 146 10.21 -14.72 19.22
N LYS A 147 9.78 -13.85 18.31
CA LYS A 147 10.11 -13.91 16.86
C LYS A 147 11.19 -12.91 16.42
N GLY A 148 12.19 -12.65 17.27
CA GLY A 148 13.28 -11.71 16.96
C GLY A 148 12.86 -10.25 17.07
N ARG A 149 12.79 -9.75 18.31
CA ARG A 149 12.42 -8.36 18.63
C ARG A 149 13.65 -7.44 18.70
N SER A 150 13.44 -6.14 18.52
CA SER A 150 14.47 -5.11 18.76
C SER A 150 13.92 -4.07 19.72
N TYR A 151 14.38 -4.12 20.98
CA TYR A 151 13.97 -3.15 22.01
C TYR A 151 14.32 -1.71 21.64
N GLU A 152 15.43 -1.51 20.93
CA GLU A 152 15.85 -0.20 20.43
C GLU A 152 14.83 0.34 19.42
N ASN A 153 14.45 -0.47 18.42
CA ASN A 153 13.45 -0.05 17.42
C ASN A 153 12.09 0.18 18.06
N GLU A 154 11.64 -0.73 18.92
CA GLU A 154 10.37 -0.61 19.64
C GLU A 154 10.34 0.68 20.46
N SER A 155 11.40 0.96 21.23
CA SER A 155 11.53 2.19 22.01
C SER A 155 11.59 3.44 21.13
N TRP A 156 12.28 3.36 19.99
CA TRP A 156 12.41 4.46 19.04
C TRP A 156 11.06 4.83 18.40
N LEU A 157 10.23 3.82 18.08
CA LEU A 157 8.88 3.98 17.54
C LEU A 157 7.92 4.55 18.59
N LEU A 158 7.91 3.97 19.80
CA LEU A 158 7.00 4.41 20.88
C LEU A 158 7.24 5.87 21.32
N ARG A 159 8.49 6.35 21.30
CA ARG A 159 8.82 7.74 21.66
C ARG A 159 8.31 8.78 20.66
N ARG A 160 7.87 8.35 19.49
CA ARG A 160 7.41 9.21 18.38
C ARG A 160 5.91 9.17 18.17
N LEU A 161 5.18 8.45 19.03
CA LEU A 161 3.75 8.30 18.86
C LEU A 161 3.05 9.66 18.81
N LYS A 162 2.24 9.82 17.76
CA LYS A 162 1.34 10.96 17.58
C LYS A 162 -0.06 10.41 17.33
N CYS A 163 -1.07 11.13 17.79
CA CYS A 163 -2.43 10.84 17.38
C CYS A 163 -2.56 11.11 15.87
N PRO A 164 -2.87 10.08 15.05
CA PRO A 164 -3.06 10.30 13.63
C PRO A 164 -4.36 11.06 13.37
N GLU A 165 -4.48 11.65 12.18
CA GLU A 165 -5.73 12.23 11.70
C GLU A 165 -6.82 11.15 11.55
N SER A 166 -8.09 11.55 11.56
CA SER A 166 -9.22 10.64 11.38
C SER A 166 -9.17 9.92 10.04
N VAL A 167 -9.68 8.69 10.02
CA VAL A 167 -9.79 7.91 8.79
C VAL A 167 -11.10 8.22 8.06
N ASP A 168 -11.02 8.48 6.76
CA ASP A 168 -12.16 8.45 5.84
C ASP A 168 -12.49 6.98 5.55
N THR A 169 -13.61 6.52 6.10
CA THR A 169 -14.12 5.14 5.94
C THR A 169 -14.98 4.96 4.68
N ASN A 170 -15.18 6.02 3.89
CA ASN A 170 -15.91 6.02 2.63
C ASN A 170 -14.98 5.89 1.42
N THR A 171 -13.70 6.25 1.57
CA THR A 171 -12.70 6.16 0.50
C THR A 171 -11.68 5.07 0.75
N LEU A 172 -11.52 4.16 -0.22
CA LEU A 172 -10.43 3.19 -0.29
C LEU A 172 -9.47 3.57 -1.41
N VAL A 173 -8.18 3.62 -1.10
CA VAL A 173 -7.12 3.89 -2.08
C VAL A 173 -6.32 2.61 -2.38
N LEU A 174 -6.15 2.27 -3.65
CA LEU A 174 -5.17 1.29 -4.12
C LEU A 174 -3.96 2.05 -4.64
N ILE A 175 -2.81 1.88 -3.98
CA ILE A 175 -1.57 2.61 -4.33
C ILE A 175 -0.35 1.73 -4.12
N CYS A 176 0.76 2.11 -4.75
CA CYS A 176 2.00 1.34 -4.64
C CYS A 176 2.56 1.31 -3.22
N SER A 177 3.22 0.19 -2.86
CA SER A 177 4.06 0.04 -1.67
C SER A 177 5.29 0.95 -1.66
N ASP A 178 5.57 1.63 -2.78
CA ASP A 178 6.68 2.57 -2.95
C ASP A 178 6.73 3.56 -1.79
N SER A 179 7.84 3.60 -1.07
CA SER A 179 7.99 4.41 0.15
C SER A 179 7.85 5.91 -0.11
N ARG A 180 7.90 6.35 -1.37
CA ARG A 180 7.89 7.76 -1.76
C ARG A 180 6.48 8.28 -2.04
N VAL A 181 5.51 7.37 -2.21
CA VAL A 181 4.10 7.74 -2.40
C VAL A 181 3.32 7.50 -1.12
N GLN A 182 2.29 8.31 -0.93
CA GLN A 182 1.34 8.16 0.17
C GLN A 182 -0.08 8.21 -0.37
N PRO A 183 -1.03 7.48 0.24
CA PRO A 183 -2.44 7.68 -0.04
C PRO A 183 -2.80 9.18 0.06
N PRO A 184 -3.49 9.76 -0.94
CA PRO A 184 -3.83 11.17 -0.91
C PRO A 184 -4.84 11.46 0.20
N VAL A 185 -4.69 12.61 0.85
CA VAL A 185 -5.63 13.06 1.89
C VAL A 185 -6.97 13.41 1.25
N THR A 186 -8.06 12.96 1.85
CA THR A 186 -9.43 13.27 1.42
C THR A 186 -10.00 14.46 2.20
N PRO A 187 -11.10 15.07 1.75
CA PRO A 187 -11.79 16.09 2.55
C PRO A 187 -12.26 15.61 3.93
N GLU A 188 -12.51 14.31 4.10
CA GLU A 188 -13.00 13.71 5.36
C GLU A 188 -11.87 13.20 6.27
N GLY A 189 -10.66 13.07 5.74
CA GLY A 189 -9.48 12.60 6.48
C GLY A 189 -8.56 11.71 5.65
N LEU A 190 -7.79 10.86 6.33
CA LEU A 190 -6.91 9.89 5.67
C LEU A 190 -7.73 8.71 5.13
N PRO A 191 -7.62 8.33 3.86
CA PRO A 191 -8.43 7.22 3.33
C PRO A 191 -7.97 5.88 3.90
N MET A 192 -8.81 4.86 3.81
CA MET A 192 -8.33 3.48 3.88
C MET A 192 -7.40 3.18 2.71
N ALA A 193 -6.46 2.25 2.84
CA ALA A 193 -5.55 1.94 1.74
C ALA A 193 -5.15 0.48 1.64
N ILE A 194 -5.04 0.00 0.40
CA ILE A 194 -4.36 -1.23 0.02
C ILE A 194 -3.06 -0.80 -0.67
N GLN A 195 -1.93 -1.11 -0.04
CA GLN A 195 -0.59 -0.79 -0.51
C GLN A 195 0.15 -2.07 -0.94
N THR A 196 0.38 -2.21 -2.24
CA THR A 196 0.98 -3.40 -2.87
C THR A 196 1.91 -2.98 -4.01
N LEU A 197 2.63 -3.90 -4.63
CA LEU A 197 3.52 -3.57 -5.76
C LEU A 197 2.71 -3.02 -6.94
N GLY A 198 2.98 -1.77 -7.32
CA GLY A 198 2.24 -1.08 -8.39
C GLY A 198 0.78 -0.76 -8.05
N GLY A 199 0.36 -0.90 -6.79
CA GLY A 199 -1.05 -0.80 -6.39
C GLY A 199 -1.90 -1.97 -6.88
N TYR A 200 -1.26 -3.05 -7.32
CA TYR A 200 -1.94 -4.22 -7.87
C TYR A 200 -2.86 -4.90 -6.86
N LEU A 201 -4.04 -5.29 -7.35
CA LEU A 201 -4.98 -6.13 -6.63
C LEU A 201 -5.30 -7.34 -7.52
N PRO A 202 -5.14 -8.57 -7.02
CA PRO A 202 -5.39 -9.77 -7.81
C PRO A 202 -6.89 -9.95 -8.10
N ARG A 203 -7.18 -10.60 -9.23
CA ARG A 203 -8.55 -11.07 -9.54
C ARG A 203 -9.00 -12.08 -8.49
N PHE A 204 -10.27 -12.06 -8.10
CA PHE A 204 -10.84 -13.04 -7.18
C PHE A 204 -10.64 -14.47 -7.72
N SER A 205 -9.98 -15.31 -6.92
CA SER A 205 -9.55 -16.65 -7.33
C SER A 205 -10.57 -17.74 -6.97
N GLY A 206 -11.47 -17.47 -6.01
CA GLY A 206 -12.43 -18.44 -5.50
C GLY A 206 -11.83 -19.51 -4.57
N VAL A 207 -10.56 -19.40 -4.20
CA VAL A 207 -9.90 -20.29 -3.23
C VAL A 207 -9.61 -19.53 -1.92
N ASN A 208 -9.27 -20.27 -0.85
CA ASN A 208 -9.01 -19.67 0.47
C ASN A 208 -7.60 -19.05 0.55
N ASP A 209 -7.44 -17.91 -0.11
CA ASP A 209 -6.22 -17.10 -0.18
C ASP A 209 -6.51 -15.62 0.18
N GLU A 210 -5.57 -14.72 -0.09
CA GLU A 210 -5.75 -13.27 0.14
C GLU A 210 -6.96 -12.67 -0.60
N THR A 211 -7.38 -13.24 -1.74
CA THR A 211 -8.57 -12.78 -2.46
C THR A 211 -9.84 -13.12 -1.70
N HIS A 212 -9.86 -14.22 -0.94
CA HIS A 212 -10.99 -14.55 -0.06
C HIS A 212 -11.08 -13.59 1.13
N GLN A 213 -9.93 -13.22 1.72
CA GLN A 213 -9.89 -12.20 2.77
C GLN A 213 -10.35 -10.84 2.24
N LEU A 214 -9.87 -10.43 1.06
CA LEU A 214 -10.32 -9.21 0.38
C LEU A 214 -11.82 -9.24 0.07
N SER A 215 -12.34 -10.37 -0.40
CA SER A 215 -13.78 -10.54 -0.63
C SER A 215 -14.59 -10.32 0.64
N THR A 216 -14.11 -10.83 1.78
CA THR A 216 -14.75 -10.61 3.08
C THR A 216 -14.69 -9.15 3.50
N PHE A 217 -13.55 -8.49 3.32
CA PHE A 217 -13.40 -7.07 3.57
C PHE A 217 -14.39 -6.24 2.73
N PHE A 218 -14.40 -6.43 1.40
CA PHE A 218 -15.31 -5.71 0.51
C PHE A 218 -16.76 -5.95 0.87
N LYS A 219 -17.13 -7.18 1.25
CA LYS A 219 -18.50 -7.50 1.69
C LYS A 219 -18.88 -6.78 2.98
N GLY A 220 -17.95 -6.64 3.93
CA GLY A 220 -18.21 -5.92 5.18
C GLY A 220 -18.20 -4.40 5.03
N TRP A 221 -17.38 -3.87 4.12
CA TRP A 221 -17.21 -2.45 3.91
C TRP A 221 -18.27 -1.84 2.97
N LEU A 222 -18.60 -2.52 1.87
CA LEU A 222 -19.58 -2.05 0.89
C LEU A 222 -20.99 -2.38 1.38
N THR A 223 -21.64 -1.39 1.98
CA THR A 223 -23.06 -1.42 2.36
C THR A 223 -23.86 -0.51 1.42
N GLU A 224 -25.10 -0.88 1.09
CA GLU A 224 -25.95 -0.13 0.14
C GLU A 224 -26.25 1.32 0.56
N GLU A 225 -26.10 1.67 1.83
CA GLU A 225 -26.57 2.94 2.40
C GLU A 225 -25.54 4.08 2.44
N SER A 226 -24.28 3.84 2.04
CA SER A 226 -23.23 4.87 2.08
C SER A 226 -22.53 5.02 0.74
N ASP A 227 -22.24 6.27 0.35
CA ASP A 227 -21.44 6.61 -0.82
C ASP A 227 -20.00 6.15 -0.59
N LYS A 228 -19.59 5.09 -1.27
CA LYS A 228 -18.25 4.52 -1.21
C LYS A 228 -17.50 4.84 -2.49
N HIS A 229 -16.19 5.04 -2.36
CA HIS A 229 -15.31 5.33 -3.48
C HIS A 229 -14.04 4.48 -3.40
N ILE A 230 -13.61 3.97 -4.55
CA ILE A 230 -12.35 3.29 -4.74
C ILE A 230 -11.50 4.12 -5.70
N LEU A 231 -10.33 4.54 -5.25
CA LEU A 231 -9.38 5.30 -6.04
C LEU A 231 -8.17 4.43 -6.36
N ILE A 232 -7.92 4.19 -7.64
CA ILE A 232 -6.72 3.51 -8.13
C ILE A 232 -5.69 4.58 -8.48
N ILE A 233 -4.56 4.60 -7.78
CA ILE A 233 -3.52 5.60 -7.96
C ILE A 233 -2.36 4.99 -8.74
N ALA A 234 -2.26 5.33 -10.02
CA ALA A 234 -1.08 5.05 -10.83
C ALA A 234 -0.03 6.11 -10.51
N HIS A 235 1.16 5.72 -10.04
CA HIS A 235 2.23 6.68 -9.79
C HIS A 235 3.40 6.50 -10.76
N GLY A 236 4.08 7.59 -11.07
CA GLY A 236 5.20 7.57 -12.00
C GLY A 236 5.82 8.95 -12.15
N ASN A 237 6.51 9.13 -13.27
CA ASN A 237 7.05 10.39 -13.71
C ASN A 237 6.17 11.01 -14.82
N PHE A 238 4.95 11.44 -14.49
CA PHE A 238 3.98 11.86 -15.51
C PHE A 238 4.18 13.30 -15.98
N LYS A 239 4.83 14.14 -15.18
CA LYS A 239 5.20 15.53 -15.53
C LYS A 239 6.72 15.73 -15.71
N ASP A 240 7.46 14.66 -16.03
CA ASP A 240 8.92 14.66 -16.22
C ASP A 240 9.76 15.09 -14.98
N GLU A 241 9.15 15.12 -13.80
CA GLU A 241 9.81 15.30 -12.51
C GLU A 241 9.79 14.02 -11.64
N GLY A 242 10.90 13.28 -11.63
CA GLY A 242 11.17 12.24 -10.63
C GLY A 242 11.28 10.80 -11.16
N PRO A 243 11.34 9.82 -10.25
CA PRO A 243 11.57 8.42 -10.58
C PRO A 243 10.27 7.69 -10.90
N SER A 244 10.33 6.76 -11.85
CA SER A 244 9.22 5.87 -12.17
C SER A 244 8.91 4.85 -11.07
N CYS A 245 7.72 4.24 -11.15
CA CYS A 245 7.33 3.12 -10.30
C CYS A 245 8.27 1.91 -10.47
N GLY A 246 8.95 1.50 -9.40
CA GLY A 246 9.90 0.40 -9.45
C GLY A 246 9.29 -0.96 -9.84
N ALA A 247 8.04 -1.23 -9.42
CA ALA A 247 7.33 -2.46 -9.80
C ALA A 247 6.97 -2.46 -11.29
N ALA A 248 6.53 -1.31 -11.82
CA ALA A 248 6.23 -1.16 -13.23
C ALA A 248 7.49 -1.29 -14.09
N THR A 249 8.59 -0.63 -13.69
CA THR A 249 9.90 -0.77 -14.35
C THR A 249 10.34 -2.24 -14.39
N ALA A 250 10.27 -2.94 -13.26
CA ALA A 250 10.63 -4.36 -13.20
C ALA A 250 9.73 -5.24 -14.09
N SER A 251 8.44 -4.91 -14.22
CA SER A 251 7.49 -5.66 -15.05
C SER A 251 7.65 -5.45 -16.55
N LEU A 252 8.45 -4.47 -17.00
CA LEU A 252 8.81 -4.35 -18.41
C LEU A 252 9.67 -5.54 -18.88
N ASN A 253 10.55 -6.03 -18.01
CA ASN A 253 11.45 -7.17 -18.26
C ASN A 253 11.55 -8.05 -16.99
N PRO A 254 10.51 -8.83 -16.64
CA PRO A 254 10.48 -9.59 -15.39
C PRO A 254 11.60 -10.62 -15.26
N ASP A 255 12.10 -11.17 -16.37
CA ASP A 255 13.18 -12.17 -16.37
C ASP A 255 14.50 -11.63 -15.80
N GLU A 256 14.69 -10.31 -15.83
CA GLU A 256 15.87 -9.63 -15.27
C GLU A 256 15.78 -9.47 -13.74
N VAL A 257 14.63 -9.73 -13.12
CA VAL A 257 14.45 -9.64 -11.67
C VAL A 257 15.26 -10.78 -11.00
N PRO A 258 16.30 -10.47 -10.20
CA PRO A 258 17.20 -11.49 -9.66
C PRO A 258 16.59 -12.27 -8.49
N ASN A 259 15.62 -11.68 -7.77
CA ASN A 259 14.98 -12.34 -6.65
C ASN A 259 13.91 -13.35 -7.17
N PRO A 260 14.10 -14.67 -6.96
CA PRO A 260 13.19 -15.70 -7.47
C PRO A 260 11.82 -15.71 -6.78
N ILE A 261 11.68 -15.05 -5.62
CA ILE A 261 10.41 -14.94 -4.89
C ILE A 261 9.59 -13.77 -5.43
N LEU A 262 10.28 -12.68 -5.75
CA LEU A 262 9.68 -11.48 -6.32
C LEU A 262 9.32 -11.65 -7.80
N ARG A 263 10.17 -12.35 -8.58
CA ARG A 263 10.01 -12.49 -10.03
C ARG A 263 8.60 -12.98 -10.44
N PRO A 264 8.02 -14.04 -9.84
CA PRO A 264 6.66 -14.48 -10.20
C PRO A 264 5.60 -13.39 -10.03
N ILE A 265 5.72 -12.55 -9.01
CA ILE A 265 4.78 -11.47 -8.74
C ILE A 265 4.94 -10.35 -9.77
N ILE A 266 6.18 -10.02 -10.14
CA ILE A 266 6.45 -9.05 -11.22
C ILE A 266 5.98 -9.57 -12.58
N MET A 267 6.10 -10.88 -12.84
CA MET A 267 5.52 -11.52 -14.02
C MET A 267 3.99 -11.43 -14.01
N GLU A 268 3.35 -11.62 -12.85
CA GLU A 268 1.91 -11.46 -12.71
C GLU A 268 1.46 -10.02 -13.04
N LEU A 269 2.19 -9.00 -12.57
CA LEU A 269 1.91 -7.60 -12.94
C LEU A 269 1.99 -7.38 -14.46
N GLN A 270 3.02 -7.94 -15.10
CA GLN A 270 3.15 -7.89 -16.55
C GLN A 270 1.93 -8.53 -17.22
N GLN A 271 1.61 -9.78 -16.86
CA GLN A 271 0.51 -10.54 -17.46
C GLN A 271 -0.84 -9.87 -17.28
N ALA A 272 -1.09 -9.26 -16.11
CA ALA A 272 -2.33 -8.54 -15.84
C ALA A 272 -2.48 -7.29 -16.72
N ALA A 273 -1.40 -6.58 -17.02
CA ALA A 273 -1.41 -5.38 -17.84
C ALA A 273 -1.51 -5.66 -19.36
N LEU A 274 -0.97 -6.80 -19.84
CA LEU A 274 -0.92 -7.15 -21.27
C LEU A 274 -2.23 -6.97 -22.06
N PRO A 275 -3.43 -7.34 -21.54
CA PRO A 275 -4.68 -7.17 -22.28
C PRO A 275 -5.04 -5.72 -22.62
N TYR A 276 -4.47 -4.76 -21.89
CA TYR A 276 -4.72 -3.32 -22.06
C TYR A 276 -3.59 -2.62 -22.83
N GLU A 277 -2.59 -3.38 -23.28
CA GLU A 277 -1.41 -2.88 -23.99
C GLU A 277 -1.56 -3.17 -25.49
N SER A 278 -1.90 -2.16 -26.29
CA SER A 278 -1.98 -2.30 -27.76
C SER A 278 -0.61 -2.59 -28.41
N ARG A 279 0.46 -2.20 -27.73
CA ARG A 279 1.87 -2.48 -28.05
C ARG A 279 2.65 -2.69 -26.76
N LYS A 280 3.80 -3.36 -26.83
CA LYS A 280 4.69 -3.50 -25.67
C LYS A 280 5.01 -2.09 -25.13
N PRO A 281 4.79 -1.82 -23.82
CA PRO A 281 5.07 -0.50 -23.25
C PRO A 281 6.57 -0.23 -23.30
N GLU A 282 6.92 0.98 -23.71
CA GLU A 282 8.31 1.45 -23.81
C GLU A 282 8.79 2.05 -22.47
N ILE A 283 7.86 2.62 -21.69
CA ILE A 283 8.13 3.28 -20.42
C ILE A 283 7.27 2.71 -19.28
N PRO A 284 7.74 2.79 -18.01
CA PRO A 284 6.98 2.33 -16.84
C PRO A 284 5.61 3.02 -16.67
N GLU A 285 5.50 4.28 -17.08
CA GLU A 285 4.29 5.10 -16.97
C GLU A 285 3.13 4.53 -17.81
N ASP A 286 3.42 3.98 -18.99
CA ASP A 286 2.43 3.29 -19.83
C ASP A 286 1.98 1.97 -19.18
N ARG A 287 2.94 1.27 -18.55
CA ARG A 287 2.68 0.03 -17.82
C ARG A 287 1.77 0.26 -16.61
N VAL A 288 1.99 1.29 -15.80
CA VAL A 288 1.11 1.57 -14.65
C VAL A 288 -0.30 1.98 -15.07
N LYS A 289 -0.47 2.71 -16.20
CA LYS A 289 -1.80 3.02 -16.73
C LYS A 289 -2.55 1.75 -17.14
N SER A 290 -1.88 0.86 -17.86
CA SER A 290 -2.44 -0.44 -18.27
C SER A 290 -2.75 -1.33 -17.06
N LEU A 291 -1.89 -1.31 -16.05
CA LEU A 291 -2.11 -2.02 -14.79
C LEU A 291 -3.32 -1.44 -14.03
N SER A 292 -3.53 -0.12 -14.02
CA SER A 292 -4.70 0.50 -13.37
C SER A 292 -6.02 0.04 -14.00
N LEU A 293 -6.06 -0.15 -15.33
CA LEU A 293 -7.22 -0.74 -16.01
C LEU A 293 -7.42 -2.20 -15.58
N ALA A 294 -6.34 -2.99 -15.50
CA ALA A 294 -6.40 -4.36 -15.01
C ALA A 294 -6.88 -4.45 -13.56
N ILE A 295 -6.44 -3.54 -12.69
CA ILE A 295 -6.88 -3.44 -11.29
C ILE A 295 -8.38 -3.16 -11.22
N LYS A 296 -8.90 -2.24 -12.04
CA LYS A 296 -10.33 -1.95 -12.12
C LYS A 296 -11.14 -3.20 -12.49
N GLU A 297 -10.70 -3.94 -13.52
CA GLU A 297 -11.37 -5.17 -13.93
C GLU A 297 -11.24 -6.30 -12.89
N ASN A 298 -10.10 -6.37 -12.19
CA ASN A 298 -9.92 -7.31 -11.08
C ASN A 298 -10.84 -6.99 -9.90
N LEU A 299 -11.02 -5.71 -9.55
CA LEU A 299 -11.97 -5.28 -8.53
C LEU A 299 -13.39 -5.73 -8.85
N LEU A 300 -13.82 -5.63 -10.12
CA LEU A 300 -15.14 -6.06 -10.57
C LEU A 300 -15.35 -7.60 -10.55
N SER A 301 -14.29 -8.39 -10.34
CA SER A 301 -14.43 -9.82 -10.11
C SER A 301 -14.90 -10.19 -8.70
N TYR A 302 -14.83 -9.26 -7.74
CA TYR A 302 -15.32 -9.44 -6.38
C TYR A 302 -16.83 -9.15 -6.34
N ARG A 303 -17.64 -10.13 -5.92
CA ARG A 303 -19.10 -10.02 -6.03
C ARG A 303 -19.70 -8.77 -5.35
N SER A 304 -19.24 -8.40 -4.16
CA SER A 304 -19.73 -7.21 -3.46
C SER A 304 -19.37 -5.92 -4.18
N VAL A 305 -18.17 -5.84 -4.76
CA VAL A 305 -17.73 -4.70 -5.58
C VAL A 305 -18.56 -4.62 -6.86
N GLN A 306 -18.78 -5.76 -7.54
CA GLN A 306 -19.60 -5.84 -8.74
C GLN A 306 -21.03 -5.34 -8.49
N VAL A 307 -21.70 -5.87 -7.45
CA VAL A 307 -23.07 -5.47 -7.10
C VAL A 307 -23.14 -4.00 -6.75
N TYR A 308 -22.19 -3.49 -5.96
CA TYR A 308 -22.16 -2.08 -5.62
C TYR A 308 -21.97 -1.19 -6.85
N HIS A 309 -21.09 -1.60 -7.78
CA HIS A 309 -20.87 -0.87 -9.04
C HIS A 309 -22.09 -0.89 -9.97
N GLU A 310 -22.84 -1.99 -10.03
CA GLU A 310 -24.10 -2.08 -10.79
C GLU A 310 -25.15 -1.07 -10.29
N ILE A 311 -25.14 -0.76 -8.99
CA ILE A 311 -26.06 0.20 -8.36
C ILE A 311 -25.52 1.64 -8.44
N HIS A 312 -24.21 1.81 -8.25
CA HIS A 312 -23.51 3.10 -8.22
C HIS A 312 -22.40 3.15 -9.29
N PRO A 313 -22.72 3.20 -10.59
CA PRO A 313 -21.72 3.08 -11.64
C PRO A 313 -20.82 4.31 -11.76
N GLU A 314 -21.36 5.51 -11.55
CA GLU A 314 -20.64 6.77 -11.71
C GLU A 314 -19.77 7.07 -10.48
N GLY A 315 -18.46 7.22 -10.69
CA GLY A 315 -17.53 7.68 -9.65
C GLY A 315 -17.27 6.68 -8.51
N PHE A 316 -17.71 5.42 -8.62
CA PHE A 316 -17.38 4.40 -7.63
C PHE A 316 -15.94 3.91 -7.74
N ILE A 317 -15.43 3.69 -8.96
CA ILE A 317 -14.04 3.28 -9.20
C ILE A 317 -13.39 4.23 -10.20
N ASP A 318 -12.51 5.09 -9.69
CA ASP A 318 -11.79 6.10 -10.46
C ASP A 318 -10.29 5.81 -10.50
N ILE A 319 -9.65 6.20 -11.60
CA ILE A 319 -8.20 6.10 -11.78
C ILE A 319 -7.61 7.51 -11.79
N LEU A 320 -6.62 7.73 -10.94
CA LEU A 320 -5.86 8.98 -10.87
C LEU A 320 -4.39 8.71 -11.11
N LEU A 321 -3.69 9.71 -11.64
CA LEU A 321 -2.25 9.71 -11.79
C LEU A 321 -1.61 10.50 -10.66
N MET A 322 -0.45 10.03 -10.19
CA MET A 322 0.31 10.68 -9.13
C MET A 322 1.78 10.81 -9.54
N ASP A 323 2.33 12.00 -9.40
CA ASP A 323 3.78 12.18 -9.53
C ASP A 323 4.48 11.63 -8.28
N THR A 324 5.43 10.71 -8.47
CA THR A 324 5.99 9.86 -7.39
C THR A 324 6.59 10.64 -6.23
N VAL A 325 7.19 11.80 -6.50
CA VAL A 325 7.89 12.59 -5.48
C VAL A 325 7.01 13.71 -4.95
N SER A 326 6.39 14.51 -5.83
CA SER A 326 5.52 15.62 -5.40
C SER A 326 4.20 15.14 -4.80
N ASN A 327 3.77 13.90 -5.11
CA ASN A 327 2.47 13.32 -4.78
C ASN A 327 1.30 14.21 -5.26
N VAL A 328 1.54 15.02 -6.31
CA VAL A 328 0.50 15.79 -7.00
C VAL A 328 -0.37 14.82 -7.77
N LEU A 329 -1.68 15.01 -7.68
CA LEU A 329 -2.66 14.21 -8.41
C LEU A 329 -3.04 14.88 -9.73
N SER A 330 -3.36 14.07 -10.72
CA SER A 330 -4.10 14.49 -11.91
C SER A 330 -5.10 13.43 -12.34
N THR A 331 -6.14 13.86 -13.04
CA THR A 331 -7.10 12.95 -13.67
C THR A 331 -6.41 12.17 -14.77
N ALA A 332 -6.75 10.89 -14.89
CA ALA A 332 -6.23 10.06 -15.96
C ALA A 332 -7.16 10.14 -17.18
N GLU A 333 -6.64 10.60 -18.33
CA GLU A 333 -7.30 10.41 -19.64
C GLU A 333 -6.88 9.02 -20.14
N ILE A 334 -7.58 7.97 -19.71
CA ILE A 334 -7.28 6.56 -20.06
C ILE A 334 -8.45 5.95 -20.83
#